data_AF-A0A699UF69-F1
#
_entry.id   AF-A0A699UF69-F1
#
_cell.length_a   1.000
_cell.length_b   1.000
_cell.length_c   1.000
_cell.angle_alpha   90.00
_cell.angle_beta   90.00
_cell.angle_gamma   90.00
#
_symmetry.space_group_name_H-M   'P 1'
#
loop_
_entity.id
_entity.type
_entity.pdbx_description
1 polymer ?
#
loop_
_entity_poly.entity_id
_entity_poly.type
_entity_poly.pdbx_seq_one_letter_code
_entity_poly.pdbx_strand_id
1 'polypeptide(L)'
;MKNVLKGLVKTQVKEQVSRILPRVEESVNATLEAEVLTRSSHSSRTSYAVAADLSEIELKKTLIEKMEGNKSIQRSDEQQNLYKALVEAYEADKAILDTEKKKRR
;
A
#
# COMPACT_ATOMS: atom_id res chain seq x y z
N MET A 1 37.90 52.11 10.25
CA MET A 1 36.51 51.63 10.51
C MET A 1 36.05 50.51 9.58
N LYS A 2 36.21 50.59 8.25
CA LYS A 2 35.71 49.58 7.29
C LYS A 2 36.13 48.12 7.61
N ASN A 3 37.35 47.88 8.09
CA ASN A 3 37.85 46.53 8.39
C ASN A 3 37.27 45.91 9.67
N VAL A 4 36.86 46.74 10.64
CA VAL A 4 36.28 46.29 11.92
C VAL A 4 34.84 45.83 11.72
N LEU A 5 34.06 46.59 10.94
CA LEU A 5 32.70 46.22 10.57
C LEU A 5 32.66 44.90 9.76
N LYS A 6 33.59 44.72 8.83
CA LYS A 6 33.72 43.46 8.06
C LYS A 6 34.00 42.25 8.96
N GLY A 7 34.83 42.42 9.99
CA GLY A 7 35.11 41.36 10.97
C GLY A 7 33.88 40.99 11.80
N LEU A 8 33.12 41.99 12.26
CA LEU A 8 31.90 41.79 13.05
C LEU A 8 30.82 41.04 12.25
N VAL A 9 30.58 41.45 11.00
CA VAL A 9 29.61 40.80 10.11
C VAL A 9 29.99 39.34 9.85
N LYS A 10 31.28 39.04 9.64
CA LYS A 10 31.75 37.66 9.39
C LYS A 10 31.51 36.75 10.60
N THR A 11 31.76 37.23 11.81
CA THR A 11 31.53 36.47 13.04
C THR A 11 30.03 36.24 13.26
N GLN A 12 29.20 37.27 13.05
CA GLN A 12 27.76 37.17 13.23
C GLN A 12 27.12 36.19 12.24
N VAL A 13 27.54 36.21 10.96
CA VAL A 13 27.06 35.25 9.95
C VAL A 13 27.46 33.83 10.34
N LYS A 14 28.70 33.60 10.78
CA LYS A 14 29.16 32.27 11.19
C LYS A 14 28.34 31.73 12.35
N GLU A 15 28.06 32.56 13.35
CA GLU A 15 27.25 32.18 14.51
C GLU A 15 25.80 31.88 14.13
N GLN A 16 25.20 32.67 13.23
CA GLN A 16 23.85 32.39 12.73
C GLN A 16 23.80 31.08 11.92
N VAL A 17 24.77 30.84 11.04
CA VAL A 17 24.84 29.59 10.25
C VAL A 17 24.97 28.38 11.18
N SER A 18 25.81 28.45 12.20
CA SER A 18 25.94 27.37 13.19
C SER A 18 24.66 27.09 13.98
N ARG A 19 23.76 28.08 14.13
CA ARG A 19 22.46 27.91 14.80
C ARG A 19 21.36 27.42 13.86
N ILE A 20 21.42 27.79 12.58
CA ILE A 20 20.39 27.44 11.58
C ILE A 20 20.61 26.04 11.04
N LEU A 21 21.86 25.63 10.81
CA LEU A 21 22.17 24.33 10.20
C LEU A 21 21.53 23.14 10.93
N PRO A 22 21.64 22.99 12.27
CA PRO A 22 21.04 21.85 12.96
C PRO A 22 19.51 21.87 12.89
N ARG A 23 18.89 23.06 12.89
CA ARG A 23 17.43 23.19 12.78
C ARG A 23 16.91 22.79 11.41
N VAL A 24 17.65 23.12 10.36
CA VAL A 24 17.32 22.69 8.99
C VAL A 24 17.45 21.18 8.88
N GLU A 25 18.55 20.61 9.37
CA GLU A 25 18.78 19.16 9.38
C GLU A 25 17.67 18.41 10.11
N GLU A 26 17.31 18.86 11.32
CA GLU A 26 16.21 18.28 12.11
C GLU A 26 14.86 18.40 11.40
N SER A 27 14.54 19.56 10.84
CA SER A 27 13.27 19.77 10.13
C SER A 27 13.13 18.91 8.87
N VAL A 28 14.23 18.70 8.15
CA VAL A 28 14.26 17.85 6.96
C VAL A 28 14.11 16.38 7.38
N ASN A 29 14.80 15.95 8.44
CA ASN A 29 14.67 14.59 8.93
C ASN A 29 13.24 14.28 9.43
N ALA A 30 12.64 15.18 10.21
CA ALA A 30 11.27 15.03 10.69
C ALA A 30 10.26 14.98 9.53
N THR A 31 10.44 15.82 8.51
CA THR A 31 9.59 15.81 7.30
C THR A 31 9.73 14.50 6.54
N LEU A 32 10.96 14.03 6.35
CA LEU A 32 11.24 12.78 5.66
C LEU A 32 10.65 11.58 6.40
N GLU A 33 10.81 11.50 7.72
CA GLU A 33 10.20 10.44 8.54
C GLU A 33 8.68 10.43 8.42
N ALA A 34 8.03 11.61 8.47
CA ALA A 34 6.58 11.72 8.29
C ALA A 34 6.12 11.26 6.90
N GLU A 35 6.84 11.63 5.84
CA GLU A 35 6.54 11.20 4.47
C GLU A 35 6.75 9.68 4.29
N VAL A 36 7.82 9.13 4.88
CA VAL A 36 8.09 7.68 4.85
C VAL A 36 7.01 6.90 5.60
N LEU A 37 6.58 7.36 6.77
CA LEU A 37 5.53 6.71 7.55
C LEU A 37 4.17 6.76 6.84
N THR A 38 3.81 7.90 6.26
CA THR A 38 2.55 8.06 5.51
C THR A 38 2.55 7.18 4.25
N ARG A 39 3.65 7.17 3.48
CA ARG A 39 3.79 6.31 2.30
C ARG A 39 3.76 4.83 2.66
N SER A 40 4.48 4.43 3.71
CA SER A 40 4.49 3.05 4.22
C SER A 40 3.11 2.60 4.66
N SER A 41 2.38 3.46 5.39
CA SER A 41 1.02 3.18 5.84
C SER A 41 0.07 2.97 4.65
N HIS A 42 0.16 3.82 3.63
CA HIS A 42 -0.67 3.69 2.42
C HIS A 42 -0.32 2.42 1.62
N SER A 43 0.98 2.13 1.47
CA SER A 43 1.46 0.89 0.86
C SER A 43 1.01 -0.34 1.63
N SER A 44 1.06 -0.31 2.97
CA SER A 44 0.67 -1.43 3.84
C SER A 44 -0.82 -1.67 3.79
N ARG A 45 -1.65 -0.61 3.83
CA ARG A 45 -3.10 -0.71 3.65
C ARG A 45 -3.47 -1.30 2.29
N THR A 46 -2.80 -0.84 1.24
CA THR A 46 -2.99 -1.37 -0.11
C THR A 46 -2.52 -2.82 -0.22
N SER A 47 -1.37 -3.16 0.36
CA SER A 47 -0.85 -4.53 0.39
C SER A 47 -1.77 -5.47 1.17
N TYR A 48 -2.32 -5.03 2.30
CA TYR A 48 -3.25 -5.82 3.11
C TYR A 48 -4.59 -6.03 2.39
N ALA A 49 -5.14 -4.99 1.77
CA ALA A 49 -6.35 -5.12 0.94
C ALA A 49 -6.15 -6.12 -0.20
N VAL A 50 -5.04 -6.00 -0.94
CA VAL A 50 -4.70 -6.94 -2.02
C VAL A 50 -4.50 -8.37 -1.50
N ALA A 51 -3.87 -8.55 -0.33
CA ALA A 51 -3.70 -9.87 0.26
C ALA A 51 -5.04 -10.50 0.72
N ALA A 52 -5.96 -9.68 1.24
CA ALA A 52 -7.30 -10.12 1.60
C ALA A 52 -8.11 -10.53 0.36
N ASP A 53 -8.11 -9.71 -0.70
CA ASP A 53 -8.79 -10.00 -1.97
C ASP A 53 -8.25 -11.31 -2.59
N LEU A 54 -6.92 -11.52 -2.55
CA LEU A 54 -6.30 -12.77 -3.01
C LEU A 54 -6.74 -13.98 -2.18
N SER A 55 -6.81 -13.84 -0.85
CA SER A 55 -7.26 -14.91 0.05
C SER A 55 -8.72 -15.28 -0.20
N GLU A 56 -9.59 -14.28 -0.49
CA GLU A 56 -10.99 -14.51 -0.82
C GLU A 56 -11.14 -15.32 -2.13
N ILE A 57 -10.33 -15.00 -3.15
CA ILE A 57 -10.29 -15.75 -4.42
C ILE A 57 -9.85 -17.21 -4.21
N GLU A 58 -8.83 -17.45 -3.38
CA GLU A 58 -8.35 -18.81 -3.05
C GLU A 58 -9.39 -19.64 -2.29
N LEU A 59 -10.13 -19.01 -1.38
CA LEU A 59 -11.23 -19.66 -0.65
C LEU A 59 -12.38 -20.02 -1.59
N LYS A 60 -12.80 -19.10 -2.47
CA LYS A 60 -13.83 -19.35 -3.49
C LYS A 60 -13.43 -20.54 -4.38
N LYS A 61 -12.18 -20.59 -4.85
CA LYS A 61 -11.65 -21.72 -5.63
C LYS A 61 -11.75 -23.04 -4.88
N THR A 62 -11.29 -23.07 -3.63
CA THR A 62 -11.32 -24.29 -2.79
C THR A 62 -12.75 -24.78 -2.57
N LEU A 63 -13.71 -23.87 -2.39
CA LEU A 63 -15.13 -24.21 -2.23
C LEU A 63 -15.70 -24.83 -3.52
N ILE A 64 -15.39 -24.26 -4.68
CA ILE A 64 -15.79 -24.80 -6.00
C ILE A 64 -15.24 -26.22 -6.19
N GLU A 65 -13.94 -26.45 -5.91
CA GLU A 65 -13.30 -27.76 -6.02
C GLU A 65 -13.93 -28.80 -5.08
N LYS A 66 -14.26 -28.41 -3.84
CA LYS A 66 -14.98 -29.26 -2.87
C LYS A 66 -16.37 -29.63 -3.37
N MET A 67 -17.11 -28.67 -3.95
CA MET A 67 -18.44 -28.92 -4.52
C MET A 67 -18.38 -29.79 -5.78
N GLU A 68 -17.31 -29.71 -6.56
CA GLU A 68 -17.09 -30.58 -7.72
C GLU A 68 -16.65 -32.00 -7.32
N GLY A 69 -15.90 -32.16 -6.23
CA GLY A 69 -15.57 -33.45 -5.65
C GLY A 69 -16.78 -34.14 -4.99
N ASN A 70 -17.73 -33.38 -4.45
CA ASN A 70 -18.95 -33.86 -3.81
C ASN A 70 -20.07 -34.25 -4.81
N LYS A 71 -19.70 -34.90 -5.93
CA LYS A 71 -20.58 -35.26 -7.06
C LYS A 71 -21.77 -36.18 -6.72
N SER A 72 -21.90 -36.68 -5.50
CA SER A 72 -22.82 -37.79 -5.16
C SER A 72 -24.12 -37.40 -4.44
N ILE A 73 -24.31 -36.16 -3.98
CA ILE A 73 -25.52 -35.81 -3.21
C ILE A 73 -26.34 -34.83 -4.02
N GLN A 74 -27.38 -35.37 -4.67
CA GLN A 74 -28.57 -34.71 -5.21
C GLN A 74 -28.47 -33.18 -5.27
N ARG A 75 -28.00 -32.65 -6.42
CA ARG A 75 -27.95 -31.19 -6.65
C ARG A 75 -29.36 -30.64 -6.55
N SER A 76 -29.69 -29.98 -5.45
CA SER A 76 -30.85 -29.11 -5.41
C SER A 76 -30.61 -27.96 -6.40
N ASP A 77 -31.69 -27.42 -6.96
CA ASP A 77 -31.61 -26.24 -7.83
C ASP A 77 -30.86 -25.10 -7.13
N GLU A 78 -31.00 -24.99 -5.80
CA GLU A 78 -30.25 -24.05 -4.96
C GLU A 78 -28.73 -24.29 -4.98
N GLN A 79 -28.27 -25.55 -4.87
CA GLN A 79 -26.84 -25.87 -4.96
C GLN A 79 -26.27 -25.62 -6.36
N GLN A 80 -27.04 -25.87 -7.41
CA GLN A 80 -26.63 -25.58 -8.78
C GLN A 80 -26.53 -24.07 -9.02
N ASN A 81 -27.50 -23.29 -8.51
CA ASN A 81 -27.48 -21.84 -8.56
C ASN A 81 -26.31 -21.27 -7.75
N LEU A 82 -26.03 -21.81 -6.56
CA LEU A 82 -24.87 -21.42 -5.74
C LEU A 82 -23.55 -21.70 -6.46
N TYR A 83 -23.38 -22.89 -7.04
CA TYR A 83 -22.19 -23.25 -7.80
C TYR A 83 -21.99 -22.30 -8.99
N LYS A 84 -23.05 -22.00 -9.74
CA LYS A 84 -22.99 -21.07 -10.87
C LYS A 84 -22.58 -19.66 -10.43
N ALA A 85 -23.19 -19.14 -9.36
CA ALA A 85 -22.86 -17.83 -8.81
C ALA A 85 -21.41 -17.75 -8.30
N LEU A 86 -20.92 -18.81 -7.66
CA LEU A 86 -19.52 -18.89 -7.19
C LEU A 86 -18.52 -18.87 -8.35
N VAL A 87 -18.80 -19.63 -9.42
CA VAL A 87 -17.96 -19.66 -10.62
C VAL A 87 -17.95 -18.29 -11.31
N GLU A 88 -19.11 -17.66 -11.49
CA GLU A 88 -19.21 -16.32 -12.09
C GLU A 88 -18.46 -15.26 -11.28
N ALA A 89 -18.62 -15.27 -9.95
CA ALA A 89 -17.88 -14.36 -9.06
C ALA A 89 -16.37 -14.59 -9.12
N TYR A 90 -15.93 -15.86 -9.14
CA TYR A 90 -14.51 -16.20 -9.23
C TYR A 90 -13.85 -15.71 -10.53
N GLU A 91 -14.53 -15.87 -11.67
CA GLU A 91 -14.02 -15.37 -12.95
C GLU A 91 -14.00 -13.84 -13.02
N ALA A 92 -15.01 -13.17 -12.45
CA ALA A 92 -15.03 -11.71 -12.35
C ALA A 92 -13.88 -11.16 -11.49
N ASP A 93 -13.65 -11.75 -10.31
CA ASP A 93 -12.56 -11.34 -9.40
C ASP A 93 -11.18 -11.55 -10.05
N LYS A 94 -11.01 -12.66 -10.78
CA LYS A 94 -9.78 -12.96 -11.53
C LYS A 94 -9.52 -11.93 -12.64
N ALA A 95 -10.55 -11.51 -13.37
CA ALA A 95 -10.43 -10.47 -14.40
C ALA A 95 -10.06 -9.10 -13.81
N ILE A 96 -10.61 -8.75 -12.62
CA ILE A 96 -10.25 -7.53 -11.90
C ILE A 96 -8.77 -7.59 -11.47
N LEU A 97 -8.35 -8.71 -10.88
CA LEU A 97 -6.97 -8.92 -10.44
C LEU A 97 -5.97 -8.80 -11.60
N ASP A 98 -6.28 -9.38 -12.75
CA ASP A 98 -5.43 -9.32 -13.94
C ASP A 98 -5.33 -7.89 -14.51
N THR A 99 -6.41 -7.11 -14.39
CA THR A 99 -6.43 -5.70 -14.80
C THR A 99 -5.56 -4.83 -13.87
N GLU A 100 -5.64 -5.04 -12.55
CA GLU A 100 -4.80 -4.36 -11.57
C GLU A 100 -3.30 -4.70 -11.74
N LYS A 101 -2.97 -5.97 -12.02
CA LYS A 101 -1.60 -6.38 -12.34
C LYS A 101 -1.07 -5.71 -13.61
N LYS A 102 -1.92 -5.54 -14.62
CA LYS A 102 -1.55 -4.89 -15.89
C LYS A 102 -1.34 -3.37 -15.73
N LYS A 103 -2.11 -2.72 -14.85
CA LYS A 103 -2.00 -1.28 -14.57
C LYS A 103 -0.74 -0.91 -13.77
N ARG A 104 -0.15 -1.87 -13.07
CA ARG A 104 1.10 -1.70 -12.27
C ARG A 104 2.39 -2.04 -13.03
N ARG A 105 2.30 -2.45 -14.30
CA ARG A 105 3.45 -2.71 -15.21
C ARG A 105 3.64 -1.54 -16.15
#